data_AF-A0A423VKH7-F1
#
_entry.id   AF-A0A423VKH7-F1
#
_cell.length_a   1.000
_cell.length_b   1.000
_cell.length_c   1.000
_cell.angle_alpha   90.00
_cell.angle_beta   90.00
_cell.angle_gamma   90.00
#
_symmetry.space_group_name_H-M   'P 1'
#
loop_
_entity.id
_entity.type
_entity.pdbx_description
1 polymer ?
#
loop_
_entity_poly.entity_id
_entity_poly.type
_entity_poly.pdbx_seq_one_letter_code
_entity_poly.pdbx_strand_id
1 'polypeptide(L)'
;MSKRSRFREIEAAINVVNRKTDAEFAHEYLTNSPVWLDDWTHPTTGGTYNLGLYSPSRTLTDSALEACFSLVEETSKQDYENSSRGWNPSAKRKEMRDPDLRYILVEDASSQIQGFTSLMPTLEEGQPVVYCYEIHLKPELRGTGLSRLLIRMLEAVAAGIDVVEKVMLTVFTCNERAMQFYRRCGFERDEISPQLRKLRGGKVKMPDYEILSKKAGRRGGRDGAEHGGVPSKDAQNGTHEAGHQEKRKSSEEEARPAKIARVDRDEPTEEDGWETDEG
;
A
#
# COMPACT_ATOMS: atom_id res chain seq x y z
N MET A 1 -2.33 -15.11 27.46
CA MET A 1 -1.25 -14.24 26.95
C MET A 1 -1.69 -12.78 27.06
N SER A 2 -0.85 -11.87 27.58
CA SER A 2 -1.19 -10.44 27.73
C SER A 2 -1.14 -9.70 26.39
N LYS A 3 -1.95 -8.64 26.20
CA LYS A 3 -1.90 -7.77 25.00
C LYS A 3 -0.48 -7.27 24.72
N ARG A 4 0.29 -6.93 25.76
CA ARG A 4 1.70 -6.49 25.64
C ARG A 4 2.63 -7.60 25.16
N SER A 5 2.36 -8.86 25.49
CA SER A 5 3.16 -10.01 25.02
C SER A 5 2.93 -10.23 23.54
N ARG A 6 1.65 -10.29 23.12
CA ARG A 6 1.26 -10.46 21.72
C ARG A 6 1.84 -9.36 20.83
N PHE A 7 1.80 -8.10 21.26
CA PHE A 7 2.39 -6.99 20.51
C PHE A 7 3.88 -7.19 20.26
N ARG A 8 4.65 -7.54 21.29
CA ARG A 8 6.10 -7.79 21.16
C ARG A 8 6.40 -8.99 20.27
N GLU A 9 5.59 -10.03 20.30
CA GLU A 9 5.72 -11.20 19.43
C GLU A 9 5.49 -10.83 17.96
N ILE A 10 4.47 -10.02 17.67
CA ILE A 10 4.20 -9.51 16.31
C ILE A 10 5.35 -8.61 15.83
N GLU A 11 5.81 -7.69 16.66
CA GLU A 11 6.93 -6.80 16.34
C GLU A 11 8.21 -7.60 16.07
N ALA A 12 8.50 -8.62 16.89
CA ALA A 12 9.63 -9.51 16.67
C ALA A 12 9.51 -10.28 15.35
N ALA A 13 8.33 -10.77 15.00
CA ALA A 13 8.08 -11.47 13.74
C ALA A 13 8.31 -10.54 12.53
N ILE A 14 7.80 -9.32 12.56
CA ILE A 14 8.04 -8.31 11.51
C ILE A 14 9.53 -7.99 11.38
N ASN A 15 10.24 -7.84 12.51
CA ASN A 15 11.68 -7.59 12.50
C ASN A 15 12.47 -8.74 11.86
N VAL A 16 12.05 -9.99 12.04
CA VAL A 16 12.65 -11.15 11.35
C VAL A 16 12.46 -11.04 9.84
N VAL A 17 11.28 -10.63 9.38
CA VAL A 17 10.99 -10.40 7.96
C VAL A 17 11.87 -9.28 7.38
N ASN A 18 11.95 -8.12 8.05
CA ASN A 18 12.69 -6.96 7.54
C ASN A 18 14.20 -7.22 7.46
N ARG A 19 14.75 -8.08 8.33
CA ARG A 19 16.18 -8.45 8.31
C ARG A 19 16.61 -9.33 7.15
N LYS A 20 15.67 -9.98 6.44
CA LYS A 20 15.99 -10.82 5.29
C LYS A 20 16.77 -10.05 4.23
N THR A 21 17.64 -10.73 3.51
CA THR A 21 18.20 -10.21 2.26
C THR A 21 17.09 -10.04 1.22
N ASP A 22 17.35 -9.29 0.16
CA ASP A 22 16.36 -9.09 -0.90
C ASP A 22 16.02 -10.42 -1.61
N ALA A 23 17.02 -11.28 -1.82
CA ALA A 23 16.82 -12.60 -2.39
C ALA A 23 15.96 -13.51 -1.50
N GLU A 24 16.22 -13.56 -0.19
CA GLU A 24 15.42 -14.35 0.75
C GLU A 24 13.98 -13.85 0.85
N PHE A 25 13.79 -12.52 0.95
CA PHE A 25 12.47 -11.92 1.00
C PHE A 25 11.70 -12.20 -0.30
N ALA A 26 12.33 -11.99 -1.45
CA ALA A 26 11.73 -12.25 -2.75
C ALA A 26 11.35 -13.73 -2.86
N HIS A 27 12.25 -14.65 -2.51
CA HIS A 27 11.97 -16.08 -2.56
C HIS A 27 10.78 -16.48 -1.69
N GLU A 28 10.74 -16.03 -0.45
CA GLU A 28 9.70 -16.46 0.50
C GLU A 28 8.32 -15.88 0.15
N TYR A 29 8.27 -14.60 -0.24
CA TYR A 29 7.03 -13.82 -0.30
C TYR A 29 6.60 -13.37 -1.69
N LEU A 30 7.46 -13.46 -2.72
CA LEU A 30 7.18 -12.99 -4.08
C LEU A 30 7.40 -14.06 -5.15
N THR A 31 8.64 -14.52 -5.38
CA THR A 31 8.99 -15.33 -6.56
C THR A 31 8.39 -16.74 -6.55
N ASN A 32 8.04 -17.27 -5.37
CA ASN A 32 7.24 -18.49 -5.24
C ASN A 32 5.72 -18.26 -5.42
N SER A 33 5.29 -17.06 -5.81
CA SER A 33 3.90 -16.69 -6.06
C SER A 33 3.63 -16.63 -7.57
N PRO A 34 2.47 -17.13 -8.05
CA PRO A 34 2.13 -17.07 -9.47
C PRO A 34 1.90 -15.64 -9.99
N VAL A 35 1.92 -14.63 -9.11
CA VAL A 35 1.85 -13.22 -9.51
C VAL A 35 3.21 -12.60 -9.80
N TRP A 36 4.32 -13.24 -9.41
CA TRP A 36 5.65 -12.73 -9.74
C TRP A 36 5.97 -13.01 -11.19
N LEU A 37 6.56 -12.01 -11.85
CA LEU A 37 7.07 -12.08 -13.20
C LEU A 37 8.42 -11.40 -13.18
N ASP A 38 9.46 -12.06 -13.69
CA ASP A 38 10.76 -11.41 -13.88
C ASP A 38 10.69 -10.39 -15.03
N ASP A 39 9.90 -10.72 -16.07
CA ASP A 39 9.63 -9.84 -17.20
C ASP A 39 8.13 -9.67 -17.43
N TRP A 40 7.70 -8.42 -17.62
CA TRP A 40 6.33 -8.05 -17.98
C TRP A 40 6.30 -7.48 -19.40
N THR A 41 5.36 -7.96 -20.21
CA THR A 41 5.17 -7.48 -21.58
C THR A 41 4.00 -6.51 -21.64
N HIS A 42 4.23 -5.33 -22.19
CA HIS A 42 3.21 -4.32 -22.39
C HIS A 42 2.13 -4.84 -23.36
N PRO A 43 0.85 -4.85 -22.97
CA PRO A 43 -0.21 -5.52 -23.73
C PRO A 43 -0.45 -4.93 -25.12
N THR A 44 -0.29 -3.61 -25.27
CA THR A 44 -0.50 -2.91 -26.54
C THR A 44 0.76 -2.83 -27.42
N THR A 45 1.90 -2.42 -26.85
CA THR A 45 3.13 -2.15 -27.62
C THR A 45 4.05 -3.36 -27.77
N GLY A 46 3.86 -4.41 -26.95
CA GLY A 46 4.76 -5.56 -26.91
C GLY A 46 6.13 -5.28 -26.26
N GLY A 47 6.35 -4.09 -25.71
CA GLY A 47 7.59 -3.75 -25.01
C GLY A 47 7.80 -4.59 -23.75
N THR A 48 9.02 -5.03 -23.50
CA THR A 48 9.38 -5.85 -22.33
C THR A 48 9.99 -5.00 -21.23
N TYR A 49 9.57 -5.25 -20.00
CA TYR A 49 10.02 -4.56 -18.80
C TYR A 49 10.44 -5.56 -17.73
N ASN A 50 11.62 -5.37 -17.15
CA ASN A 50 12.11 -6.20 -16.06
C ASN A 50 11.52 -5.72 -14.73
N LEU A 51 11.16 -6.66 -13.86
CA LEU A 51 10.73 -6.39 -12.49
C LEU A 51 11.74 -6.95 -11.50
N GLY A 52 12.21 -6.10 -10.58
CA GLY A 52 13.19 -6.48 -9.57
C GLY A 52 12.85 -5.94 -8.18
N LEU A 53 13.26 -6.66 -7.14
CA LEU A 53 13.10 -6.24 -5.74
C LEU A 53 14.41 -5.70 -5.17
N TYR A 54 14.36 -4.49 -4.61
CA TYR A 54 15.53 -3.79 -4.08
C TYR A 54 15.23 -3.19 -2.70
N SER A 55 16.27 -2.93 -1.90
CA SER A 55 16.14 -2.21 -0.61
C SER A 55 17.18 -1.10 -0.47
N PRO A 56 16.84 0.06 0.13
CA PRO A 56 17.79 1.16 0.36
C PRO A 56 19.01 0.76 1.19
N SER A 57 18.86 -0.22 2.08
CA SER A 57 19.93 -0.68 2.97
C SER A 57 20.91 -1.65 2.30
N ARG A 58 20.65 -2.10 1.07
CA ARG A 58 21.43 -3.18 0.42
C ARG A 58 21.68 -2.96 -1.07
N THR A 59 20.63 -2.99 -1.88
CA THR A 59 20.75 -3.17 -3.35
C THR A 59 20.25 -1.99 -4.16
N LEU A 60 19.42 -1.11 -3.58
CA LEU A 60 18.92 0.07 -4.27
C LEU A 60 20.02 1.13 -4.35
N THR A 61 20.42 1.49 -5.56
CA THR A 61 21.44 2.53 -5.78
C THR A 61 20.87 3.93 -5.54
N ASP A 62 21.76 4.89 -5.27
CA ASP A 62 21.37 6.30 -5.13
C ASP A 62 20.72 6.85 -6.41
N SER A 63 21.20 6.45 -7.58
CA SER A 63 20.62 6.86 -8.87
C SER A 63 19.22 6.29 -9.07
N ALA A 64 18.99 5.02 -8.70
CA ALA A 64 17.68 4.40 -8.77
C ALA A 64 16.69 5.04 -7.80
N LEU A 65 17.12 5.33 -6.57
CA LEU A 65 16.30 6.04 -5.59
C LEU A 65 15.95 7.46 -6.05
N GLU A 66 16.89 8.17 -6.66
CA GLU A 66 16.63 9.51 -7.22
C GLU A 66 15.65 9.44 -8.40
N ALA A 67 15.74 8.45 -9.29
CA ALA A 67 14.76 8.25 -10.34
C ALA A 67 13.34 7.95 -9.78
N CYS A 68 13.25 7.16 -8.72
CA CYS A 68 11.99 6.95 -8.00
C CYS A 68 11.49 8.26 -7.37
N PHE A 69 12.38 9.07 -6.78
CA PHE A 69 12.03 10.36 -6.20
C PHE A 69 11.49 11.32 -7.28
N SER A 70 12.13 11.37 -8.46
CA SER A 70 11.66 12.19 -9.58
C SER A 70 10.25 11.78 -10.02
N LEU A 71 9.94 10.48 -10.07
CA LEU A 71 8.59 10.01 -10.33
C LEU A 71 7.61 10.47 -9.24
N VAL A 72 7.95 10.39 -7.96
CA VAL A 72 7.09 10.91 -6.87
C VAL A 72 6.86 12.41 -7.04
N GLU A 73 7.90 13.17 -7.38
CA GLU A 73 7.80 14.61 -7.57
C GLU A 73 6.88 14.95 -8.76
N GLU A 74 7.11 14.34 -9.91
CA GLU A 74 6.30 14.51 -11.12
C GLU A 74 4.83 14.16 -10.88
N THR A 75 4.60 13.01 -10.24
CA THR A 75 3.27 12.47 -10.04
C THR A 75 2.53 13.17 -8.91
N SER A 76 3.18 13.48 -7.77
CA SER A 76 2.50 13.69 -6.48
C SER A 76 2.75 15.04 -5.82
N LYS A 77 3.74 15.82 -6.28
CA LYS A 77 4.09 17.11 -5.67
C LYS A 77 2.89 18.03 -5.50
N GLN A 78 2.05 18.17 -6.54
CA GLN A 78 0.90 19.06 -6.50
C GLN A 78 -0.14 18.65 -5.45
N ASP A 79 -0.37 17.35 -5.26
CA ASP A 79 -1.30 16.89 -4.21
C ASP A 79 -0.72 17.16 -2.82
N TYR A 80 0.59 16.96 -2.65
CA TYR A 80 1.31 17.29 -1.42
C TYR A 80 1.21 18.79 -1.08
N GLU A 81 1.49 19.67 -2.04
CA GLU A 81 1.40 21.13 -1.89
C GLU A 81 -0.03 21.60 -1.54
N ASN A 82 -1.04 20.93 -2.09
CA ASN A 82 -2.45 21.21 -1.82
C ASN A 82 -2.97 20.59 -0.51
N SER A 83 -2.16 19.77 0.16
CA SER A 83 -2.51 19.12 1.41
C SER A 83 -1.96 19.88 2.63
N SER A 84 -2.47 19.53 3.80
CA SER A 84 -1.94 19.99 5.08
C SER A 84 -0.53 19.49 5.39
N ARG A 85 0.02 18.55 4.61
CA ARG A 85 1.39 18.03 4.77
C ARG A 85 2.44 18.89 4.07
N GLY A 86 2.07 19.54 2.96
CA GLY A 86 3.01 20.26 2.09
C GLY A 86 4.02 19.35 1.38
N TRP A 87 4.80 19.91 0.45
CA TRP A 87 5.90 19.22 -0.23
C TRP A 87 7.25 19.60 0.40
N ASN A 88 7.98 18.60 0.90
CA ASN A 88 9.35 18.79 1.40
C ASN A 88 10.28 17.74 0.76
N PRO A 89 11.05 18.12 -0.28
CA PRO A 89 11.92 17.20 -1.01
C PRO A 89 12.96 16.47 -0.13
N SER A 90 13.52 17.16 0.88
CA SER A 90 14.54 16.58 1.76
C SER A 90 13.92 15.56 2.71
N ALA A 91 12.78 15.91 3.33
CA ALA A 91 12.04 14.98 4.18
C ALA A 91 11.57 13.75 3.38
N LYS A 92 11.12 13.96 2.13
CA LYS A 92 10.67 12.85 1.28
C LYS A 92 11.80 11.91 0.89
N ARG A 93 12.96 12.43 0.49
CA ARG A 93 14.16 11.60 0.24
C ARG A 93 14.58 10.84 1.50
N LYS A 94 14.52 11.47 2.67
CA LYS A 94 14.81 10.80 3.95
C LYS A 94 13.83 9.66 4.22
N GLU A 95 12.54 9.87 4.00
CA GLU A 95 11.50 8.83 4.12
C GLU A 95 11.78 7.67 3.16
N MET A 96 12.10 7.96 1.90
CA MET A 96 12.37 6.94 0.86
C MET A 96 13.63 6.11 1.14
N ARG A 97 14.53 6.59 2.01
CA ARG A 97 15.76 5.91 2.44
C ARG A 97 15.59 5.09 3.71
N ASP A 98 14.37 4.91 4.21
CA ASP A 98 14.11 4.06 5.36
C ASP A 98 14.67 2.64 5.10
N PRO A 99 15.50 2.08 6.01
CA PRO A 99 16.22 0.83 5.79
C PRO A 99 15.30 -0.39 5.64
N ASP A 100 14.07 -0.31 6.13
CA ASP A 100 13.08 -1.40 6.06
C ASP A 100 12.18 -1.30 4.81
N LEU A 101 12.30 -0.23 4.01
CA LEU A 101 11.58 -0.15 2.74
C LEU A 101 12.13 -1.16 1.73
N ARG A 102 11.21 -1.70 0.94
CA ARG A 102 11.52 -2.50 -0.24
C ARG A 102 10.81 -1.92 -1.45
N TYR A 103 11.47 -1.97 -2.60
CA TYR A 103 11.03 -1.40 -3.85
C TYR A 103 10.90 -2.50 -4.88
N ILE A 104 9.75 -2.61 -5.53
CA ILE A 104 9.60 -3.35 -6.78
C ILE A 104 9.76 -2.32 -7.90
N LEU A 105 10.89 -2.37 -8.61
CA LEU A 105 11.18 -1.50 -9.74
C LEU A 105 10.68 -2.12 -11.04
N VAL A 106 10.27 -1.28 -11.98
CA VAL A 106 9.92 -1.65 -13.35
C VAL A 106 10.89 -0.93 -14.28
N GLU A 107 11.75 -1.69 -14.93
CA GLU A 107 12.84 -1.17 -15.77
C GLU A 107 12.61 -1.56 -17.24
N ASP A 108 12.91 -0.67 -18.17
CA ASP A 108 12.91 -1.02 -19.59
C ASP A 108 14.19 -1.76 -20.01
N ALA A 109 14.29 -2.14 -21.29
CA ALA A 109 15.47 -2.80 -21.85
C ALA A 109 16.77 -1.99 -21.75
N SER A 110 16.70 -0.69 -21.43
CA SER A 110 17.86 0.19 -21.20
C SER A 110 18.14 0.41 -19.70
N SER A 111 17.56 -0.43 -18.83
CA SER A 111 17.66 -0.33 -17.37
C SER A 111 17.23 1.05 -16.83
N GLN A 112 16.30 1.71 -17.51
CA GLN A 112 15.72 2.96 -17.04
C GLN A 112 14.43 2.66 -16.28
N ILE A 113 14.29 3.23 -15.09
CA ILE A 113 13.09 3.05 -14.26
C ILE A 113 11.89 3.75 -14.92
N GLN A 114 10.86 2.97 -15.21
CA GLN A 114 9.60 3.40 -15.82
C GLN A 114 8.43 3.38 -14.82
N GLY A 115 8.65 2.79 -13.66
CA GLY A 115 7.68 2.77 -12.58
C GLY A 115 8.20 1.99 -11.38
N PHE A 116 7.52 2.10 -10.26
CA PHE A 116 7.82 1.33 -9.06
C PHE A 116 6.64 1.24 -8.10
N THR A 117 6.73 0.33 -7.14
CA THR A 117 5.98 0.43 -5.88
C THR A 117 6.94 0.19 -4.70
N SER A 118 6.70 0.84 -3.56
CA SER A 118 7.46 0.62 -2.34
C SER A 118 6.56 0.12 -1.20
N LEU A 119 7.09 -0.82 -0.43
CA LEU A 119 6.37 -1.54 0.61
C LEU A 119 7.22 -1.72 1.87
N MET A 120 6.55 -1.85 3.01
CA MET A 120 7.19 -2.20 4.27
C MET A 120 6.25 -3.06 5.14
N PRO A 121 6.65 -4.26 5.56
CA PRO A 121 6.03 -4.96 6.68
C PRO A 121 6.25 -4.16 7.97
N THR A 122 5.17 -3.74 8.63
CA THR A 122 5.24 -2.83 9.79
C THR A 122 4.02 -2.96 10.71
N LEU A 123 4.08 -2.26 11.84
CA LEU A 123 2.95 -2.05 12.74
C LEU A 123 2.43 -0.62 12.53
N GLU A 124 1.19 -0.48 12.07
CA GLU A 124 0.52 0.80 11.95
C GLU A 124 -0.61 0.86 13.00
N GLU A 125 -0.51 1.76 13.98
CA GLU A 125 -1.45 1.83 15.13
C GLU A 125 -1.67 0.47 15.82
N GLY A 126 -0.60 -0.33 15.91
CA GLY A 126 -0.58 -1.67 16.50
C GLY A 126 -1.19 -2.78 15.65
N GLN A 127 -1.51 -2.50 14.38
CA GLN A 127 -2.00 -3.47 13.41
C GLN A 127 -0.84 -3.92 12.50
N PRO A 128 -0.57 -5.23 12.38
CA PRO A 128 0.46 -5.73 11.48
C PRO A 128 0.00 -5.68 10.03
N VAL A 129 0.72 -4.91 9.22
CA VAL A 129 0.37 -4.62 7.83
C VAL A 129 1.57 -4.73 6.90
N VAL A 130 1.32 -4.98 5.62
CA VAL A 130 2.21 -4.51 4.56
C VAL A 130 1.71 -3.14 4.16
N TYR A 131 2.49 -2.10 4.46
CA TYR A 131 2.15 -0.74 4.11
C TYR A 131 2.72 -0.42 2.71
N CYS A 132 1.87 -0.05 1.76
CA CYS A 132 2.25 0.49 0.45
C CYS A 132 2.55 1.99 0.59
N TYR A 133 3.82 2.36 0.51
CA TYR A 133 4.24 3.75 0.65
C TYR A 133 4.01 4.53 -0.63
N GLU A 134 4.46 3.97 -1.75
CA GLU A 134 4.38 4.59 -3.06
C GLU A 134 3.98 3.57 -4.13
N ILE A 135 3.31 4.04 -5.17
CA ILE A 135 3.15 3.35 -6.43
C ILE A 135 3.08 4.40 -7.52
N HIS A 136 3.99 4.35 -8.49
CA HIS A 136 4.11 5.35 -9.54
C HIS A 136 4.50 4.70 -10.84
N LEU A 137 3.83 5.09 -11.92
CA LEU A 137 4.12 4.63 -13.27
C LEU A 137 4.24 5.84 -14.18
N LYS A 138 5.20 5.82 -15.10
CA LYS A 138 5.22 6.75 -16.23
C LYS A 138 3.95 6.60 -17.07
N PRO A 139 3.52 7.67 -17.78
CA PRO A 139 2.28 7.71 -18.55
C PRO A 139 2.06 6.50 -19.45
N GLU A 140 3.11 6.03 -20.13
CA GLU A 140 3.07 4.96 -21.12
C GLU A 140 2.68 3.61 -20.51
N LEU A 141 2.89 3.42 -19.20
CA LEU A 141 2.56 2.19 -18.50
C LEU A 141 1.18 2.22 -17.83
N ARG A 142 0.46 3.34 -17.89
CA ARG A 142 -0.85 3.50 -17.26
C ARG A 142 -1.94 2.83 -18.12
N GLY A 143 -3.01 2.37 -17.48
CA GLY A 143 -4.11 1.69 -18.20
C GLY A 143 -3.78 0.28 -18.71
N THR A 144 -2.55 -0.19 -18.53
CA THR A 144 -2.07 -1.51 -19.01
C THR A 144 -2.38 -2.67 -18.06
N GLY A 145 -2.87 -2.37 -16.85
CA GLY A 145 -3.03 -3.35 -15.78
C GLY A 145 -1.80 -3.54 -14.88
N LEU A 146 -0.65 -2.91 -15.20
CA LEU A 146 0.58 -3.04 -14.41
C LEU A 146 0.41 -2.62 -12.94
N SER A 147 -0.27 -1.51 -12.64
CA SER A 147 -0.52 -1.12 -11.23
C SER A 147 -1.30 -2.19 -10.47
N ARG A 148 -2.23 -2.89 -11.13
CA ARG A 148 -2.99 -3.99 -10.52
C ARG A 148 -2.09 -5.19 -10.24
N LEU A 149 -1.14 -5.48 -11.14
CA LEU A 149 -0.12 -6.51 -10.91
C LEU A 149 0.75 -6.18 -9.69
N LEU A 150 1.25 -4.94 -9.61
CA LEU A 150 2.05 -4.48 -8.47
C LEU A 150 1.27 -4.58 -7.15
N ILE A 151 0.01 -4.16 -7.12
CA ILE A 151 -0.85 -4.33 -5.93
C ILE A 151 -1.03 -5.80 -5.56
N ARG A 152 -1.24 -6.70 -6.54
CA ARG A 152 -1.31 -8.15 -6.29
C ARG A 152 -0.02 -8.73 -5.73
N MET A 153 1.14 -8.18 -6.09
CA MET A 153 2.42 -8.55 -5.48
C MET A 153 2.48 -8.13 -4.01
N LEU A 154 2.00 -6.93 -3.66
CA LEU A 154 1.89 -6.50 -2.26
C LEU A 154 0.93 -7.40 -1.46
N GLU A 155 -0.19 -7.79 -2.07
CA GLU A 155 -1.14 -8.74 -1.49
C GLU A 155 -0.53 -10.12 -1.28
N ALA A 156 0.30 -10.61 -2.21
CA ALA A 156 1.02 -11.87 -2.07
C ALA A 156 2.04 -11.82 -0.92
N VAL A 157 2.76 -10.69 -0.77
CA VAL A 157 3.67 -10.48 0.37
C VAL A 157 2.90 -10.51 1.68
N ALA A 158 1.80 -9.76 1.77
CA ALA A 158 0.97 -9.73 2.97
C ALA A 158 0.40 -11.12 3.32
N ALA A 159 -0.02 -11.88 2.31
CA ALA A 159 -0.54 -13.24 2.48
C ALA A 159 0.53 -14.26 2.90
N GLY A 160 1.81 -13.97 2.60
CA GLY A 160 2.94 -14.84 2.93
C GLY A 160 3.54 -14.59 4.30
N ILE A 161 3.27 -13.45 4.95
CA ILE A 161 3.78 -13.11 6.27
C ILE A 161 2.71 -13.43 7.31
N ASP A 162 2.89 -14.50 8.10
CA ASP A 162 1.87 -15.06 9.00
C ASP A 162 1.19 -14.07 9.94
N VAL A 163 1.95 -13.08 10.44
CA VAL A 163 1.42 -12.09 11.39
C VAL A 163 0.70 -10.92 10.71
N VAL A 164 0.86 -10.73 9.39
CA VAL A 164 0.26 -9.61 8.67
C VAL A 164 -1.22 -9.88 8.38
N GLU A 165 -2.07 -8.89 8.66
CA GLU A 165 -3.52 -9.03 8.54
C GLU A 165 -4.09 -8.33 7.29
N LYS A 166 -3.36 -7.36 6.73
CA LYS A 166 -3.83 -6.53 5.61
C LYS A 166 -2.72 -5.80 4.86
N VAL A 167 -3.02 -5.42 3.63
CA VAL A 167 -2.30 -4.37 2.90
C VAL A 167 -2.94 -3.04 3.26
N MET A 168 -2.14 -2.01 3.52
CA MET A 168 -2.61 -0.67 3.88
C MET A 168 -1.91 0.40 3.05
N LEU A 169 -2.60 1.51 2.77
CA LEU A 169 -2.05 2.68 2.11
C LEU A 169 -2.77 3.95 2.56
N THR A 170 -2.15 5.11 2.35
CA THR A 170 -2.87 6.40 2.38
C THR A 170 -3.06 6.88 0.95
N VAL A 171 -4.15 7.59 0.68
CA VAL A 171 -4.41 8.25 -0.60
C VAL A 171 -4.95 9.65 -0.35
N PHE A 172 -4.47 10.65 -1.11
CA PHE A 172 -5.05 12.00 -1.02
C PHE A 172 -6.50 11.98 -1.51
N THR A 173 -7.37 12.71 -0.81
CA THR A 173 -8.81 12.83 -1.18
C THR A 173 -9.00 13.57 -2.50
N CYS A 174 -8.10 14.48 -2.87
CA CYS A 174 -8.10 15.11 -4.19
C CYS A 174 -7.72 14.14 -5.32
N ASN A 175 -7.19 12.96 -4.98
CA ASN A 175 -6.78 11.96 -5.95
C ASN A 175 -7.86 10.92 -6.24
N GLU A 176 -8.95 11.37 -6.85
CA GLU A 176 -10.11 10.53 -7.12
C GLU A 176 -9.78 9.32 -8.00
N ARG A 177 -8.84 9.45 -8.94
CA ARG A 177 -8.42 8.34 -9.80
C ARG A 177 -7.76 7.22 -9.00
N ALA A 178 -6.78 7.55 -8.15
CA ALA A 178 -6.13 6.58 -7.28
C ALA A 178 -7.13 5.96 -6.31
N MET A 179 -8.00 6.77 -5.69
CA MET A 179 -9.06 6.27 -4.81
C MET A 179 -9.93 5.23 -5.52
N GLN A 180 -10.48 5.57 -6.70
CA GLN A 180 -11.31 4.64 -7.47
C GLN A 180 -10.55 3.38 -7.89
N PHE A 181 -9.27 3.52 -8.27
CA PHE A 181 -8.40 2.38 -8.57
C PHE A 181 -8.28 1.42 -7.38
N TYR A 182 -7.99 1.94 -6.19
CA TYR A 182 -7.88 1.11 -4.98
C TYR A 182 -9.21 0.47 -4.61
N ARG A 183 -10.34 1.18 -4.72
CA ARG A 183 -11.68 0.58 -4.54
C ARG A 183 -11.92 -0.58 -5.51
N ARG A 184 -11.55 -0.43 -6.79
CA ARG A 184 -11.60 -1.52 -7.79
C ARG A 184 -10.61 -2.66 -7.53
N CYS A 185 -9.62 -2.46 -6.65
CA CYS A 185 -8.75 -3.52 -6.16
C CYS A 185 -9.29 -4.18 -4.88
N GLY A 186 -10.43 -3.72 -4.35
CA GLY A 186 -11.06 -4.25 -3.15
C GLY A 186 -10.55 -3.61 -1.85
N PHE A 187 -9.90 -2.45 -1.94
CA PHE A 187 -9.54 -1.68 -0.74
C PHE A 187 -10.76 -0.94 -0.19
N GLU A 188 -10.89 -0.98 1.12
CA GLU A 188 -11.93 -0.31 1.87
C GLU A 188 -11.33 0.79 2.74
N ARG A 189 -12.18 1.67 3.29
CA ARG A 189 -11.69 2.72 4.18
C ARG A 189 -11.30 2.05 5.49
N ASP A 190 -10.09 2.28 5.96
CA ASP A 190 -9.63 1.68 7.20
C ASP A 190 -10.31 2.34 8.42
N GLU A 191 -10.47 1.57 9.49
CA GLU A 191 -11.02 2.03 10.77
C GLU A 191 -10.19 3.20 11.35
N ILE A 192 -8.88 3.22 11.09
CA ILE A 192 -7.98 4.29 11.56
C ILE A 192 -7.98 5.52 10.63
N SER A 193 -8.72 5.50 9.52
CA SER A 193 -8.75 6.62 8.57
C SER A 193 -9.37 7.87 9.20
N PRO A 194 -8.74 9.06 9.05
CA PRO A 194 -9.21 10.29 9.69
C PRO A 194 -10.66 10.61 9.38
N GLN A 195 -11.47 10.82 10.41
CA GLN A 195 -12.87 11.20 10.25
C GLN A 195 -13.03 12.71 10.08
N LEU A 196 -14.17 13.08 9.51
CA LEU A 196 -14.61 14.46 9.37
C LEU A 196 -14.71 15.12 10.74
N ARG A 197 -14.06 16.28 10.92
CA ARG A 197 -14.02 16.99 12.20
C ARG A 197 -14.97 18.19 12.17
N LYS A 198 -15.95 18.21 13.06
CA LYS A 198 -16.76 19.42 13.34
C LYS A 198 -15.98 20.32 14.30
N LEU A 199 -15.63 21.52 13.85
CA LEU A 199 -14.93 22.52 14.65
C LEU A 199 -15.94 23.36 15.47
N ARG A 200 -15.44 24.06 16.49
CA ARG A 200 -16.24 25.04 17.24
C ARG A 200 -16.79 26.09 16.27
N GLY A 201 -18.09 26.33 16.31
CA GLY A 201 -18.79 27.25 15.37
C GLY A 201 -19.38 26.57 14.13
N GLY A 202 -19.48 25.23 14.09
CA GLY A 202 -20.19 24.51 13.04
C GLY A 202 -19.41 24.30 11.74
N LYS A 203 -18.20 24.85 11.62
CA LYS A 203 -17.32 24.63 10.45
C LYS A 203 -16.88 23.17 10.39
N VAL A 204 -17.12 22.53 9.26
CA VAL A 204 -16.69 21.15 8.97
C VAL A 204 -15.32 21.18 8.30
N LYS A 205 -14.36 20.43 8.84
CA LYS A 205 -13.06 20.20 8.19
C LYS A 205 -13.03 18.77 7.64
N MET A 206 -12.96 18.67 6.32
CA MET A 206 -12.72 17.42 5.61
C MET A 206 -11.25 17.01 5.78
N PRO A 207 -10.95 15.71 5.93
CA PRO A 207 -9.59 15.24 5.83
C PRO A 207 -9.10 15.42 4.38
N ASP A 208 -7.82 15.71 4.21
CA ASP A 208 -7.14 15.83 2.92
C ASP A 208 -6.65 14.47 2.39
N TYR A 209 -6.72 13.41 3.19
CA TYR A 209 -6.38 12.04 2.82
C TYR A 209 -7.32 11.00 3.47
N GLU A 210 -7.36 9.79 2.90
CA GLU A 210 -7.95 8.59 3.51
C GLU A 210 -6.89 7.51 3.67
N ILE A 211 -7.01 6.72 4.74
CA ILE A 211 -6.28 5.46 4.89
C ILE A 211 -7.18 4.36 4.37
N LEU A 212 -6.68 3.57 3.42
CA LEU A 212 -7.37 2.43 2.87
C LEU A 212 -6.66 1.13 3.24
N SER A 213 -7.41 0.05 3.36
CA SER A 213 -6.82 -1.27 3.55
C SER A 213 -7.62 -2.39 2.89
N LYS A 214 -6.95 -3.52 2.68
CA LYS A 214 -7.53 -4.75 2.18
C LYS A 214 -6.97 -5.92 2.98
N LYS A 215 -7.86 -6.76 3.53
CA LYS A 215 -7.46 -7.95 4.30
C LYS A 215 -6.57 -8.86 3.46
N ALA A 216 -5.48 -9.32 4.07
CA ALA A 216 -4.60 -10.29 3.46
C ALA A 216 -5.35 -11.63 3.34
N GLY A 217 -5.30 -12.24 2.16
CA GLY A 217 -5.68 -13.65 2.04
C GLY A 217 -4.69 -14.51 2.82
N ARG A 218 -5.12 -15.65 3.37
CA ARG A 218 -4.15 -16.62 3.88
C ARG A 218 -3.62 -17.42 2.70
N ARG A 219 -2.29 -17.54 2.55
CA ARG A 219 -1.69 -18.48 1.60
C ARG A 219 -2.14 -19.88 2.01
N GLY A 220 -3.11 -20.44 1.29
CA GLY A 220 -3.85 -21.62 1.71
C GLY A 220 -2.95 -22.80 2.06
N GLY A 221 -3.19 -23.40 3.23
CA GLY A 221 -3.05 -24.85 3.34
C GLY A 221 -3.96 -25.49 2.29
N ARG A 222 -3.46 -26.53 1.62
CA ARG A 222 -4.13 -27.26 0.53
C ARG A 222 -5.64 -27.37 0.76
N ASP A 223 -6.41 -27.00 -0.26
CA ASP A 223 -7.83 -27.30 -0.37
C ASP A 223 -8.06 -28.81 -0.23
N GLY A 224 -8.59 -29.21 0.93
CA GLY A 224 -9.16 -30.53 1.16
C GLY A 224 -10.68 -30.41 1.10
N ALA A 225 -11.26 -30.76 -0.05
CA ALA A 225 -12.69 -31.01 -0.17
C ALA A 225 -13.08 -32.33 0.54
N GLU A 226 -14.32 -32.35 1.04
CA GLU A 226 -15.10 -33.49 1.57
C GLU A 226 -14.76 -33.96 3.01
N HIS A 227 -15.68 -34.21 3.95
CA HIS A 227 -17.13 -34.40 3.93
C HIS A 227 -17.72 -34.21 5.35
N GLY A 228 -18.97 -33.72 5.41
CA GLY A 228 -20.07 -34.19 6.28
C GLY A 228 -19.90 -34.27 7.81
N GLY A 229 -20.61 -33.38 8.53
CA GLY A 229 -20.93 -33.56 9.95
C GLY A 229 -21.82 -32.45 10.53
N VAL A 230 -23.13 -32.71 10.64
CA VAL A 230 -24.19 -31.87 11.25
C VAL A 230 -24.17 -32.03 12.79
N PRO A 231 -24.66 -31.05 13.59
CA PRO A 231 -24.03 -30.62 14.84
C PRO A 231 -24.65 -31.20 16.12
N SER A 232 -23.92 -31.13 17.23
CA SER A 232 -24.45 -31.37 18.58
C SER A 232 -24.51 -30.08 19.41
N LYS A 233 -25.63 -29.92 20.10
CA LYS A 233 -25.95 -28.87 21.08
C LYS A 233 -25.32 -29.17 22.44
N ASP A 234 -25.08 -28.09 23.20
CA ASP A 234 -25.31 -27.90 24.66
C ASP A 234 -24.27 -26.87 25.17
N ALA A 235 -24.65 -25.61 25.38
CA ALA A 235 -25.25 -25.05 26.60
C ALA A 235 -24.20 -24.65 27.65
N GLN A 236 -23.97 -23.35 27.86
CA GLN A 236 -24.48 -22.62 29.03
C GLN A 236 -23.86 -21.23 29.22
N ASN A 237 -24.73 -20.41 29.79
CA ASN A 237 -24.73 -18.99 30.11
C ASN A 237 -23.63 -18.55 31.10
N GLY A 238 -23.22 -17.29 31.04
CA GLY A 238 -22.32 -16.66 32.00
C GLY A 238 -22.26 -15.14 31.84
N THR A 239 -23.25 -14.46 32.41
CA THR A 239 -23.36 -13.00 32.57
C THR A 239 -22.34 -12.45 33.55
N HIS A 240 -21.70 -11.30 33.27
CA HIS A 240 -21.32 -10.31 34.30
C HIS A 240 -21.13 -8.91 33.70
N GLU A 241 -21.80 -7.94 34.33
CA GLU A 241 -21.81 -6.51 34.07
C GLU A 241 -20.63 -5.74 34.70
N ALA A 242 -20.38 -4.58 34.09
CA ALA A 242 -19.95 -3.29 34.65
C ALA A 242 -18.53 -3.09 35.21
N GLY A 243 -17.88 -2.03 34.71
CA GLY A 243 -16.65 -1.47 35.26
C GLY A 243 -16.11 -0.31 34.44
N HIS A 244 -16.80 0.83 34.49
CA HIS A 244 -16.34 2.11 33.95
C HIS A 244 -15.16 2.61 34.80
N GLN A 245 -13.98 2.85 34.21
CA GLN A 245 -13.00 3.74 34.82
C GLN A 245 -12.16 4.47 33.77
N GLU A 246 -12.45 5.76 33.71
CA GLU A 246 -11.74 6.83 33.04
C GLU A 246 -10.34 7.00 33.65
N LYS A 247 -9.28 7.01 32.84
CA LYS A 247 -8.03 7.71 33.18
C LYS A 247 -7.26 8.14 31.94
N ARG A 248 -6.83 9.39 32.02
CA ARG A 248 -6.34 10.28 30.98
C ARG A 248 -4.85 10.08 30.67
N LYS A 249 -4.51 10.26 29.39
CA LYS A 249 -3.33 10.94 28.79
C LYS A 249 -1.94 10.74 29.41
N SER A 250 -0.98 10.28 28.62
CA SER A 250 -0.06 11.12 27.84
C SER A 250 1.24 10.37 27.51
N SER A 251 1.56 10.23 26.23
CA SER A 251 2.93 10.46 25.72
C SER A 251 2.82 10.54 24.20
N GLU A 252 3.33 11.62 23.65
CA GLU A 252 3.35 11.96 22.24
C GLU A 252 4.06 10.86 21.45
N GLU A 253 3.30 10.04 20.76
CA GLU A 253 3.78 9.35 19.57
C GLU A 253 3.56 10.35 18.44
N GLU A 254 4.66 10.98 17.99
CA GLU A 254 4.65 11.81 16.78
C GLU A 254 3.92 11.03 15.69
N ALA A 255 2.77 11.53 15.28
CA ALA A 255 2.01 10.96 14.18
C ALA A 255 2.94 10.88 12.98
N ARG A 256 3.39 9.66 12.65
CA ARG A 256 4.16 9.40 11.43
C ARG A 256 3.28 9.92 10.29
N PRO A 257 3.77 10.85 9.45
CA PRO A 257 2.89 11.52 8.51
C PRO A 257 2.39 10.48 7.50
N ALA A 258 1.06 10.36 7.36
CA ALA A 258 0.37 9.31 6.59
C ALA A 258 0.95 9.12 5.18
N LYS A 259 1.41 7.93 4.77
CA LYS A 259 2.25 7.70 3.57
C LYS A 259 1.41 7.38 2.32
N ILE A 260 1.57 8.13 1.21
CA ILE A 260 0.52 8.30 0.18
C ILE A 260 0.85 7.63 -1.16
N ALA A 261 0.05 6.66 -1.56
CA ALA A 261 0.18 5.92 -2.82
C ALA A 261 -0.71 6.53 -3.92
N ARG A 262 -0.17 6.81 -5.13
CA ARG A 262 -0.86 7.52 -6.22
C ARG A 262 -1.08 6.66 -7.49
N VAL A 263 -2.01 7.06 -8.37
CA VAL A 263 -2.09 6.67 -9.79
C VAL A 263 -2.53 7.90 -10.57
N ASP A 264 -1.68 8.40 -11.48
CA ASP A 264 -1.84 9.73 -12.08
C ASP A 264 -2.91 9.90 -13.17
N ARG A 265 -3.38 11.16 -13.28
CA ARG A 265 -4.26 11.75 -14.31
C ARG A 265 -3.53 11.96 -15.63
N ASP A 266 -4.24 11.70 -16.73
CA ASP A 266 -4.38 12.46 -18.00
C ASP A 266 -5.53 11.74 -18.74
N GLU A 267 -6.59 12.41 -19.22
CA GLU A 267 -6.64 13.25 -20.42
C GLU A 267 -7.87 14.21 -20.44
N PRO A 268 -7.92 15.18 -21.40
CA PRO A 268 -8.96 16.20 -21.47
C PRO A 268 -10.34 15.65 -21.82
N THR A 269 -11.37 16.38 -21.40
CA THR A 269 -12.74 16.20 -21.83
C THR A 269 -12.86 16.49 -23.33
N GLU A 270 -12.98 15.45 -24.14
CA GLU A 270 -13.66 15.55 -25.44
C GLU A 270 -15.17 15.48 -25.18
N GLU A 271 -15.81 16.65 -25.04
CA GLU A 271 -17.23 16.79 -25.33
C GLU A 271 -17.38 17.55 -26.66
N ASP A 272 -18.05 16.86 -27.58
CA ASP A 272 -18.89 17.33 -28.67
C ASP A 272 -18.28 18.04 -29.89
N GLY A 273 -18.45 17.36 -31.05
CA GLY A 273 -18.30 17.98 -32.36
C GLY A 273 -18.34 17.03 -33.54
N TRP A 274 -19.33 16.13 -33.62
CA TRP A 274 -19.71 15.56 -34.91
C TRP A 274 -20.45 16.63 -35.71
N GLU A 275 -19.84 17.10 -36.81
CA GLU A 275 -20.63 17.51 -37.98
C GLU A 275 -19.78 17.28 -39.24
N THR A 276 -20.14 16.21 -39.95
CA THR A 276 -19.93 16.08 -41.38
C THR A 276 -20.78 17.12 -42.08
N ASP A 277 -20.22 17.89 -43.01
CA ASP A 277 -20.94 18.09 -44.26
C ASP A 277 -20.02 18.43 -45.44
N GLU A 278 -20.43 17.92 -46.59
CA GLU A 278 -19.84 18.09 -47.90
C GLU A 278 -20.08 19.52 -48.44
N GLY A 279 -19.16 20.03 -49.25
CA GLY A 279 -19.30 21.30 -49.98
C GLY A 279 -17.99 21.88 -50.47
#